data_AF-A0A7C4V8S7-F1
#
_entry.id   AF-A0A7C4V8S7-F1
#
_cell.length_a   1.000
_cell.length_b   1.000
_cell.length_c   1.000
_cell.angle_alpha   90.00
_cell.angle_beta   90.00
_cell.angle_gamma   90.00
#
_symmetry.space_group_name_H-M   'P 1'
#
loop_
_entity.id
_entity.type
_entity.pdbx_description
1 polymer ?
#
loop_
_entity_poly.entity_id
_entity_poly.type
_entity_poly.pdbx_seq_one_letter_code
_entity_poly.pdbx_strand_id
1 'polypeptide(L)'
;MAPARSFTSAGALAALACAALAALAALAGVADAQQRQQQRASGWQICNETSYVIEAAAGRPDGRAIVVQGWWRLRPGECRITVGAPLARGTHYLYARSSGAHRGGRRQWGGDARLCIDPSGQFTIENPPNCATMGLEERRFRRVAINKRDTWRTSLAETQPYTLRRARQAGLQRLLEDAGFDLRQGRRGADPRRIAQAIAQFRSTANLAPNASENQLIDALEAAARRRSQQVGLTLCNRTNSRLWTAIARRRGEGWESRGWWSLNPGGCVRTIDENLMQELYYVHAAMETSEGPRLLAAGGEAFCTSGARFAILGRENCEARYYDEQLFTPIGTRGRPGLIVDFRDEQFLPPGETPRQLRVMQENAARAPQPGAEGRRGLDPETAPTQDRPSAP
;
A
#
# COMPACT_ATOMS: atom_id res chain seq x y z
N MET A 1 -73.91 31.35 -41.70
CA MET A 1 -74.31 31.47 -40.28
C MET A 1 -74.08 30.12 -39.61
N ALA A 2 -73.10 30.03 -38.70
CA ALA A 2 -72.84 28.85 -37.88
C ALA A 2 -72.83 29.30 -36.40
N PRO A 3 -73.46 28.56 -35.47
CA PRO A 3 -73.75 29.07 -34.14
C PRO A 3 -72.55 28.93 -33.19
N ALA A 4 -72.34 29.98 -32.39
CA ALA A 4 -71.47 29.98 -31.23
C ALA A 4 -72.03 29.07 -30.12
N ARG A 5 -71.16 28.28 -29.48
CA ARG A 5 -71.47 27.59 -28.22
C ARG A 5 -70.62 28.16 -27.09
N SER A 6 -71.34 28.60 -26.07
CA SER A 6 -70.91 29.21 -24.82
C SER A 6 -70.23 28.20 -23.89
N PHE A 7 -69.09 28.59 -23.33
CA PHE A 7 -68.41 27.88 -22.26
C PHE A 7 -69.01 28.29 -20.91
N THR A 8 -69.53 27.33 -20.15
CA THR A 8 -69.99 27.54 -18.77
C THR A 8 -68.80 27.40 -17.79
N SER A 9 -68.60 28.44 -16.97
CA SER A 9 -67.45 28.64 -16.07
C SER A 9 -67.43 27.76 -14.81
N ALA A 10 -68.42 26.87 -14.62
CA ALA A 10 -68.54 26.07 -13.40
C ALA A 10 -67.63 24.84 -13.37
N GLY A 11 -67.22 24.31 -14.52
CA GLY A 11 -66.35 23.11 -14.59
C GLY A 11 -64.87 23.37 -14.27
N ALA A 12 -64.41 24.61 -14.49
CA ALA A 12 -63.00 24.97 -14.32
C ALA A 12 -62.59 25.06 -12.84
N LEU A 13 -63.48 25.53 -11.96
CA LEU A 13 -63.19 25.69 -10.53
C LEU A 13 -63.15 24.35 -9.78
N ALA A 14 -64.02 23.39 -10.14
CA ALA A 14 -64.00 22.05 -9.56
C ALA A 14 -62.77 21.23 -9.98
N ALA A 15 -62.33 21.37 -11.23
CA ALA A 15 -61.12 20.71 -11.73
C ALA A 15 -59.84 21.26 -11.09
N LEU A 16 -59.77 22.57 -10.83
CA LEU A 16 -58.65 23.21 -10.14
C LEU A 16 -58.55 22.82 -8.66
N ALA A 17 -59.70 22.66 -7.97
CA ALA A 17 -59.72 22.22 -6.57
C ALA A 17 -59.25 20.77 -6.39
N CYS A 18 -59.68 19.85 -7.27
CA CYS A 18 -59.22 18.46 -7.24
C CYS A 18 -57.74 18.30 -7.63
N ALA A 19 -57.25 19.10 -8.58
CA ALA A 19 -55.82 19.12 -8.94
C ALA A 19 -54.94 19.66 -7.80
N ALA A 20 -55.41 20.67 -7.07
CA ALA A 20 -54.70 21.22 -5.91
C ALA A 20 -54.61 20.22 -4.74
N LEU A 21 -55.70 19.50 -4.44
CA LEU A 21 -55.72 18.45 -3.40
C LEU A 21 -54.85 17.24 -3.77
N ALA A 22 -54.83 16.83 -5.04
CA ALA A 22 -53.95 15.76 -5.52
C ALA A 22 -52.46 16.17 -5.49
N ALA A 23 -52.14 17.42 -5.80
CA ALA A 23 -50.78 17.96 -5.71
C ALA A 23 -50.30 18.05 -4.25
N LEU A 24 -51.17 18.44 -3.31
CA LEU A 24 -50.86 18.47 -1.87
C LEU A 24 -50.64 17.07 -1.28
N ALA A 25 -51.40 16.06 -1.72
CA ALA A 25 -51.21 14.67 -1.30
C ALA A 25 -49.91 14.05 -1.88
N ALA A 26 -49.55 14.40 -3.12
CA ALA A 26 -48.29 13.97 -3.74
C ALA A 26 -47.05 14.60 -3.10
N LEU A 27 -47.15 15.86 -2.63
CA LEU A 27 -46.07 16.57 -1.93
C LEU A 27 -45.86 16.08 -0.49
N ALA A 28 -46.90 15.57 0.18
CA ALA A 28 -46.77 14.96 1.51
C ALA A 28 -46.04 13.61 1.47
N GLY A 29 -46.29 12.77 0.45
CA GLY A 29 -45.64 11.46 0.31
C GLY A 29 -44.13 11.50 -0.01
N VAL A 30 -43.66 12.53 -0.72
CA VAL A 30 -42.22 12.71 -1.02
C VAL A 30 -41.42 13.26 0.16
N ALA A 31 -42.04 14.01 1.07
CA ALA A 31 -41.38 14.48 2.30
C ALA A 31 -41.06 13.31 3.26
N ASP A 32 -42.00 12.37 3.43
CA ASP A 32 -41.81 11.17 4.25
C ASP A 32 -40.81 10.16 3.65
N ALA A 33 -40.77 10.03 2.31
CA ALA A 33 -39.82 9.16 1.63
C ALA A 33 -38.37 9.68 1.76
N GLN A 34 -38.19 11.01 1.71
CA GLN A 34 -36.87 11.64 1.86
C GLN A 34 -36.38 11.63 3.32
N GLN A 35 -37.29 11.65 4.30
CA GLN A 35 -36.96 11.48 5.73
C GLN A 35 -36.58 10.03 6.10
N ARG A 36 -37.12 9.01 5.43
CA ARG A 36 -36.76 7.60 5.68
C ARG A 36 -35.37 7.21 5.17
N GLN A 37 -34.87 7.85 4.11
CA GLN A 37 -33.48 7.64 3.65
C GLN A 37 -32.44 8.26 4.60
N GLN A 38 -32.91 9.08 5.53
CA GLN A 38 -32.16 9.66 6.63
C GLN A 38 -32.63 9.07 7.97
N GLN A 39 -32.93 7.76 8.02
CA GLN A 39 -32.79 7.01 9.27
C GLN A 39 -31.40 7.36 9.81
N ARG A 40 -31.37 8.22 10.82
CA ARG A 40 -30.17 8.69 11.49
C ARG A 40 -29.32 7.45 11.75
N ALA A 41 -28.21 7.33 11.02
CA ALA A 41 -27.19 6.33 11.27
C ALA A 41 -26.88 6.32 12.78
N SER A 42 -27.52 5.41 13.51
CA SER A 42 -27.43 5.33 14.96
C SER A 42 -26.42 4.24 15.30
N GLY A 43 -25.51 4.59 16.19
CA GLY A 43 -24.36 3.80 16.55
C GLY A 43 -23.06 4.56 16.36
N TRP A 44 -21.98 3.81 16.30
CA TRP A 44 -20.63 4.32 16.20
C TRP A 44 -20.19 4.39 14.75
N GLN A 45 -20.10 5.62 14.26
CA GLN A 45 -19.64 5.94 12.93
C GLN A 45 -18.13 6.23 12.92
N ILE A 46 -17.43 5.62 11.97
CA ILE A 46 -16.03 5.89 11.68
C ILE A 46 -15.95 6.64 10.35
N CYS A 47 -15.23 7.74 10.33
CA CYS A 47 -15.08 8.60 9.17
C CYS A 47 -13.62 8.62 8.72
N ASN A 48 -13.40 8.38 7.43
CA ASN A 48 -12.09 8.42 6.81
C ASN A 48 -11.82 9.84 6.29
N GLU A 49 -11.15 10.65 7.09
CA GLU A 49 -10.65 11.98 6.72
C GLU A 49 -9.18 11.91 6.27
N THR A 50 -8.78 10.77 5.70
CA THR A 50 -7.46 10.54 5.09
C THR A 50 -7.58 10.37 3.58
N SER A 51 -6.47 10.61 2.89
CA SER A 51 -6.27 10.31 1.47
C SER A 51 -6.03 8.82 1.18
N TYR A 52 -6.05 7.95 2.19
CA TYR A 52 -5.86 6.51 2.03
C TYR A 52 -7.19 5.78 2.03
N VAL A 53 -7.31 4.69 1.28
CA VAL A 53 -8.30 3.65 1.57
C VAL A 53 -7.88 2.96 2.86
N ILE A 54 -8.80 2.89 3.81
CA ILE A 54 -8.55 2.35 5.14
C ILE A 54 -9.28 1.01 5.32
N GLU A 55 -8.59 0.07 5.96
CA GLU A 55 -9.14 -1.13 6.57
C GLU A 55 -9.19 -0.91 8.09
N ALA A 56 -10.38 -0.90 8.69
CA ALA A 56 -10.58 -0.67 10.12
C ALA A 56 -11.18 -1.89 10.83
N ALA A 57 -10.79 -2.09 12.09
CA ALA A 57 -11.36 -3.05 13.01
C ALA A 57 -11.82 -2.32 14.28
N ALA A 58 -13.02 -2.65 14.75
CA ALA A 58 -13.64 -2.05 15.92
C ALA A 58 -13.88 -3.14 16.98
N GLY A 59 -13.44 -2.89 18.20
CA GLY A 59 -13.75 -3.69 19.38
C GLY A 59 -14.82 -3.02 20.22
N ARG A 60 -15.88 -3.76 20.53
CA ARG A 60 -16.94 -3.33 21.46
C ARG A 60 -16.92 -4.20 22.72
N PRO A 61 -17.20 -3.64 23.90
CA PRO A 61 -17.43 -4.45 25.08
C PRO A 61 -18.74 -5.25 24.91
N ASP A 62 -18.72 -6.51 25.34
CA ASP A 62 -19.87 -7.41 25.38
C ASP A 62 -19.83 -8.22 26.68
N GLY A 63 -20.63 -7.81 27.68
CA GLY A 63 -20.53 -8.35 29.04
C GLY A 63 -19.13 -8.16 29.64
N ARG A 64 -18.42 -9.28 29.89
CA ARG A 64 -17.02 -9.29 30.37
C ARG A 64 -15.99 -9.45 29.26
N ALA A 65 -16.43 -9.71 28.03
CA ALA A 65 -15.59 -9.94 26.87
C ALA A 65 -15.49 -8.70 25.99
N ILE A 66 -14.56 -8.73 25.03
CA ILE A 66 -14.43 -7.72 23.98
C ILE A 66 -14.66 -8.44 22.65
N VAL A 67 -15.68 -8.04 21.91
CA VAL A 67 -15.94 -8.56 20.56
C VAL A 67 -15.29 -7.63 19.55
N VAL A 68 -14.37 -8.14 18.75
CA VAL A 68 -13.65 -7.42 17.70
C VAL A 68 -14.20 -7.79 16.34
N GLN A 69 -14.54 -6.78 15.54
CA GLN A 69 -15.12 -6.93 14.20
C GLN A 69 -14.32 -6.10 13.19
N GLY A 70 -14.03 -6.69 12.04
CA GLY A 70 -13.29 -6.05 10.95
C GLY A 70 -13.24 -6.98 9.74
N TRP A 71 -12.50 -6.73 8.67
CA TRP A 71 -12.03 -5.41 8.25
C TRP A 71 -13.16 -4.64 7.55
N TRP A 72 -13.50 -3.48 8.11
CA TRP A 72 -14.34 -2.49 7.46
C TRP A 72 -13.48 -1.69 6.49
N ARG A 73 -13.79 -1.78 5.21
CA ARG A 73 -13.17 -0.92 4.19
C ARG A 73 -13.87 0.44 4.14
N LEU A 74 -13.09 1.52 4.21
CA LEU A 74 -13.55 2.91 4.06
C LEU A 74 -12.76 3.62 2.95
N ARG A 75 -13.46 4.15 1.96
CA ARG A 75 -12.86 5.00 0.92
C ARG A 75 -12.42 6.35 1.52
N PRO A 76 -11.48 7.06 0.87
CA PRO A 76 -11.18 8.45 1.22
C PRO A 76 -12.46 9.31 1.26
N GLY A 77 -12.70 9.99 2.37
CA GLY A 77 -13.88 10.83 2.59
C GLY A 77 -15.20 10.09 2.88
N GLU A 78 -15.17 8.78 3.11
CA GLU A 78 -16.35 7.97 3.47
C GLU A 78 -16.54 7.88 5.00
N CYS A 79 -17.79 7.83 5.44
CA CYS A 79 -18.15 7.50 6.81
C CYS A 79 -19.00 6.22 6.84
N ARG A 80 -18.71 5.31 7.77
CA ARG A 80 -19.40 4.02 7.91
C ARG A 80 -19.74 3.72 9.36
N ILE A 81 -20.92 3.17 9.62
CA ILE A 81 -21.29 2.66 10.94
C ILE A 81 -20.57 1.32 11.15
N THR A 82 -19.81 1.21 12.23
CA THR A 82 -19.06 -0.02 12.57
C THR A 82 -19.66 -0.79 13.73
N VAL A 83 -20.42 -0.13 14.59
CA VAL A 83 -21.20 -0.74 15.67
C VAL A 83 -22.58 -0.07 15.68
N GLY A 84 -23.65 -0.84 15.58
CA GLY A 84 -25.02 -0.32 15.63
C GLY A 84 -25.41 0.15 17.04
N ALA A 85 -26.40 1.04 17.13
CA ALA A 85 -27.02 1.38 18.40
C ALA A 85 -27.90 0.23 18.95
N PRO A 86 -28.11 0.14 20.28
CA PRO A 86 -27.56 1.00 21.32
C PRO A 86 -26.10 0.67 21.64
N LEU A 87 -25.25 1.70 21.72
CA LEU A 87 -23.85 1.55 22.10
C LEU A 87 -23.73 1.24 23.59
N ALA A 88 -22.91 0.25 23.92
CA ALA A 88 -22.52 0.01 25.29
C ALA A 88 -21.85 1.27 25.88
N ARG A 89 -22.06 1.56 27.15
CA ARG A 89 -21.29 2.63 27.81
C ARG A 89 -19.90 2.08 28.14
N GLY A 90 -18.86 2.86 27.86
CA GLY A 90 -17.49 2.52 28.27
C GLY A 90 -16.48 2.57 27.13
N THR A 91 -15.37 1.85 27.32
CA THR A 91 -14.24 1.86 26.39
C THR A 91 -14.48 0.92 25.23
N HIS A 92 -14.52 1.50 24.03
CA HIS A 92 -14.44 0.81 22.75
C HIS A 92 -13.01 0.87 22.24
N TYR A 93 -12.72 0.12 21.19
CA TYR A 93 -11.38 -0.04 20.66
C TYR A 93 -11.40 0.16 19.15
N LEU A 94 -10.49 0.96 18.61
CA LEU A 94 -10.36 1.18 17.17
C LEU A 94 -8.93 0.92 16.72
N TYR A 95 -8.77 0.06 15.72
CA TYR A 95 -7.54 -0.07 14.96
C TYR A 95 -7.84 0.15 13.48
N ALA A 96 -6.96 0.84 12.79
CA ALA A 96 -7.07 1.03 11.35
C ALA A 96 -5.70 0.94 10.69
N ARG A 97 -5.67 0.48 9.44
CA ARG A 97 -4.47 0.41 8.62
C ARG A 97 -4.81 0.81 7.19
N SER A 98 -3.84 1.38 6.47
CA SER A 98 -4.04 1.66 5.06
C SER A 98 -4.11 0.34 4.27
N SER A 99 -4.88 0.38 3.18
CA SER A 99 -4.90 -0.67 2.17
C SER A 99 -3.48 -0.94 1.65
N GLY A 100 -3.20 -2.21 1.35
CA GLY A 100 -1.95 -2.61 0.70
C GLY A 100 -1.80 -2.09 -0.74
N ALA A 101 -2.84 -1.47 -1.30
CA ALA A 101 -2.80 -0.82 -2.61
C ALA A 101 -1.90 0.42 -2.63
N HIS A 102 -1.71 1.07 -1.48
CA HIS A 102 -0.94 2.32 -1.41
C HIS A 102 0.57 2.08 -1.36
N ARG A 103 1.30 2.97 -2.02
CA ARG A 103 2.77 3.05 -1.94
C ARG A 103 3.22 3.68 -0.61
N GLY A 104 4.50 3.56 -0.29
CA GLY A 104 5.12 4.17 0.90
C GLY A 104 4.92 3.40 2.21
N GLY A 105 4.59 2.11 2.14
CA GLY A 105 4.35 1.24 3.29
C GLY A 105 2.98 1.44 3.96
N ARG A 106 2.57 0.46 4.77
CA ARG A 106 1.25 0.50 5.43
C ARG A 106 1.24 1.51 6.58
N ARG A 107 0.37 2.50 6.50
CA ARG A 107 0.06 3.42 7.60
C ARG A 107 -0.86 2.73 8.59
N GLN A 108 -0.70 3.05 9.87
CA GLN A 108 -1.48 2.45 10.96
C GLN A 108 -1.96 3.54 11.92
N TRP A 109 -3.20 3.41 12.36
CA TRP A 109 -3.84 4.20 13.39
C TRP A 109 -4.21 3.25 14.51
N GLY A 110 -3.57 3.42 15.65
CA GLY A 110 -3.70 2.52 16.78
C GLY A 110 -3.44 3.24 18.10
N GLY A 111 -3.33 2.47 19.17
CA GLY A 111 -3.02 2.97 20.49
C GLY A 111 -2.16 2.00 21.26
N ASP A 112 -2.61 1.64 22.45
CA ASP A 112 -1.89 0.90 23.46
C ASP A 112 -2.55 -0.45 23.81
N ALA A 113 -3.86 -0.59 23.57
CA ALA A 113 -4.60 -1.79 23.91
C ALA A 113 -4.30 -2.94 22.94
N ARG A 114 -3.75 -4.04 23.44
CA ARG A 114 -3.45 -5.23 22.64
C ARG A 114 -4.70 -6.08 22.47
N LEU A 115 -5.16 -6.24 21.24
CA LEU A 115 -6.29 -7.10 20.87
C LEU A 115 -5.95 -7.89 19.61
N CYS A 116 -6.63 -9.02 19.43
CA CYS A 116 -6.45 -9.92 18.32
C CYS A 116 -7.27 -9.50 17.10
N ILE A 117 -6.75 -9.79 15.92
CA ILE A 117 -7.41 -9.61 14.62
C ILE A 117 -7.18 -10.85 13.75
N ASP A 118 -8.10 -11.11 12.83
CA ASP A 118 -7.83 -12.01 11.70
C ASP A 118 -7.31 -11.18 10.51
N PRO A 119 -6.08 -11.43 10.02
CA PRO A 119 -5.54 -10.71 8.87
C PRO A 119 -6.16 -11.13 7.52
N SER A 120 -6.84 -12.28 7.45
CA SER A 120 -7.23 -12.97 6.22
C SER A 120 -8.43 -12.34 5.51
N GLY A 121 -9.33 -11.70 6.25
CA GLY A 121 -10.56 -11.17 5.66
C GLY A 121 -11.48 -10.51 6.67
N GLN A 122 -12.78 -10.48 6.35
CA GLN A 122 -13.78 -10.04 7.32
C GLN A 122 -13.93 -11.09 8.42
N PHE A 123 -14.05 -10.64 9.67
CA PHE A 123 -14.05 -11.45 10.87
C PHE A 123 -14.90 -10.81 11.96
N THR A 124 -15.37 -11.65 12.87
CA THR A 124 -15.96 -11.26 14.15
C THR A 124 -15.49 -12.30 15.16
N ILE A 125 -14.76 -11.86 16.18
CA ILE A 125 -14.17 -12.73 17.19
C ILE A 125 -14.42 -12.17 18.58
N GLU A 126 -14.62 -13.05 19.55
CA GLU A 126 -14.43 -12.72 20.95
C GLU A 126 -12.92 -12.73 21.23
N ASN A 127 -12.39 -11.64 21.77
CA ASN A 127 -10.95 -11.44 21.88
C ASN A 127 -10.31 -12.44 22.87
N PRO A 128 -9.50 -13.42 22.39
CA PRO A 128 -8.85 -14.38 23.27
C PRO A 128 -7.68 -13.74 24.03
N PRO A 129 -7.21 -14.37 25.13
CA PRO A 129 -6.05 -13.90 25.87
C PRO A 129 -4.73 -14.07 25.10
N ASN A 130 -4.65 -15.05 24.18
CA ASN A 130 -3.49 -15.30 23.34
C ASN A 130 -3.93 -15.38 21.86
N CYS A 131 -3.45 -14.45 21.04
CA CYS A 131 -3.79 -14.40 19.62
C CYS A 131 -3.09 -15.52 18.82
N ALA A 132 -1.84 -15.81 19.15
CA ALA A 132 -0.97 -16.67 18.34
C ALA A 132 -1.46 -18.13 18.33
N THR A 133 -1.99 -18.62 19.44
CA THR A 133 -2.54 -19.98 19.55
C THR A 133 -3.76 -20.22 18.67
N MET A 134 -4.43 -19.15 18.23
CA MET A 134 -5.60 -19.22 17.35
C MET A 134 -5.27 -18.79 15.90
N GLY A 135 -3.99 -18.61 15.56
CA GLY A 135 -3.59 -18.10 14.25
C GLY A 135 -3.98 -16.64 14.01
N LEU A 136 -4.29 -15.89 15.07
CA LEU A 136 -4.66 -14.47 15.01
C LEU A 136 -3.43 -13.59 15.23
N GLU A 137 -3.48 -12.36 14.73
CA GLU A 137 -2.42 -11.38 14.93
C GLU A 137 -2.77 -10.42 16.07
N GLU A 138 -1.79 -10.11 16.93
CA GLU A 138 -1.93 -9.04 17.93
C GLU A 138 -1.72 -7.66 17.27
N ARG A 139 -2.65 -6.74 17.52
CA ARG A 139 -2.54 -5.33 17.10
C ARG A 139 -2.87 -4.40 18.26
N ARG A 140 -2.35 -3.17 18.18
CA ARG A 140 -2.53 -2.15 19.21
C ARG A 140 -3.67 -1.21 18.85
N PHE A 141 -4.83 -1.44 19.43
CA PHE A 141 -6.02 -0.63 19.28
C PHE A 141 -5.97 0.64 20.13
N ARG A 142 -6.56 1.71 19.61
CA ARG A 142 -6.82 2.94 20.33
C ARG A 142 -8.10 2.79 21.16
N ARG A 143 -8.01 3.06 22.46
CA ARG A 143 -9.17 3.18 23.34
C ARG A 143 -10.01 4.40 22.97
N VAL A 144 -11.32 4.23 22.78
CA VAL A 144 -12.31 5.27 22.47
C VAL A 144 -13.38 5.23 23.55
N ALA A 145 -13.46 6.27 24.38
CA ALA A 145 -14.47 6.35 25.43
C ALA A 145 -15.81 6.82 24.84
N ILE A 146 -16.79 5.92 24.77
CA ILE A 146 -18.13 6.22 24.27
C ILE A 146 -19.07 6.38 25.46
N ASN A 147 -19.61 7.59 25.62
CA ASN A 147 -20.52 7.96 26.71
C ASN A 147 -21.99 8.07 26.27
N LYS A 148 -22.25 8.18 24.96
CA LYS A 148 -23.60 8.26 24.37
C LYS A 148 -24.01 6.90 23.79
N ARG A 149 -25.27 6.52 23.99
CA ARG A 149 -25.81 5.25 23.51
C ARG A 149 -26.27 5.30 22.04
N ASP A 150 -26.64 6.47 21.55
CA ASP A 150 -27.35 6.55 20.27
C ASP A 150 -26.44 6.87 19.09
N THR A 151 -25.47 7.78 19.28
CA THR A 151 -24.56 8.19 18.21
C THR A 151 -23.18 8.54 18.75
N TRP A 152 -22.14 8.08 18.07
CA TRP A 152 -20.76 8.48 18.31
C TRP A 152 -20.02 8.54 16.98
N ARG A 153 -19.11 9.51 16.81
CA ARG A 153 -18.29 9.65 15.60
C ARG A 153 -16.81 9.64 15.97
N THR A 154 -16.02 8.93 15.18
CA THR A 154 -14.55 8.95 15.26
C THR A 154 -13.98 9.18 13.87
N SER A 155 -13.16 10.21 13.70
CA SER A 155 -12.51 10.51 12.43
C SER A 155 -11.06 10.03 12.44
N LEU A 156 -10.67 9.36 11.37
CA LEU A 156 -9.28 9.02 11.07
C LEU A 156 -8.68 10.16 10.26
N ALA A 157 -7.54 10.70 10.70
CA ALA A 157 -6.89 11.85 10.08
C ALA A 157 -5.40 11.59 9.81
N GLU A 158 -4.82 12.38 8.91
CA GLU A 158 -3.37 12.44 8.66
C GLU A 158 -2.74 13.60 9.45
N THR A 159 -1.41 13.76 9.34
CA THR A 159 -0.69 14.90 9.94
C THR A 159 -1.29 16.25 9.50
N GLN A 160 -1.72 16.34 8.24
CA GLN A 160 -2.49 17.47 7.75
C GLN A 160 -3.99 17.09 7.81
N PRO A 161 -4.82 17.84 8.55
CA PRO A 161 -6.23 17.53 8.67
C PRO A 161 -6.96 17.82 7.35
N TYR A 162 -7.76 16.86 6.89
CA TYR A 162 -8.65 17.03 5.75
C TYR A 162 -10.11 17.06 6.19
N THR A 163 -10.92 17.80 5.43
CA THR A 163 -12.37 17.56 5.44
C THR A 163 -12.69 16.32 4.61
N LEU A 164 -13.85 15.68 4.81
CA LEU A 164 -14.25 14.50 4.02
C LEU A 164 -14.15 14.72 2.50
N ARG A 165 -14.56 15.89 2.02
CA ARG A 165 -14.46 16.24 0.59
C ARG A 165 -13.01 16.34 0.12
N ARG A 166 -12.14 17.00 0.90
CA ARG A 166 -10.71 17.12 0.58
C ARG A 166 -10.00 15.77 0.64
N ALA A 167 -10.31 14.97 1.65
CA ALA A 167 -9.81 13.59 1.79
C ALA A 167 -10.17 12.76 0.56
N ARG A 168 -11.41 12.86 0.09
CA ARG A 168 -11.87 12.19 -1.14
C ARG A 168 -11.08 12.61 -2.38
N GLN A 169 -10.91 13.92 -2.61
CA GLN A 169 -10.13 14.44 -3.75
C GLN A 169 -8.65 14.02 -3.69
N ALA A 170 -8.01 14.18 -2.52
CA ALA A 170 -6.63 13.79 -2.30
C ALA A 170 -6.42 12.29 -2.46
N GLY A 171 -7.39 11.48 -2.01
CA GLY A 171 -7.34 10.03 -2.15
C GLY A 171 -7.53 9.54 -3.57
N LEU A 172 -8.38 10.19 -4.37
CA LEU A 172 -8.48 9.91 -5.81
C LEU A 172 -7.16 10.17 -6.52
N GLN A 173 -6.52 11.31 -6.24
CA GLN A 173 -5.21 11.64 -6.79
C GLN A 173 -4.16 10.60 -6.37
N ARG A 174 -4.07 10.26 -5.08
CA ARG A 174 -3.14 9.26 -4.57
C ARG A 174 -3.32 7.90 -5.25
N LEU A 175 -4.57 7.46 -5.40
CA LEU A 175 -4.89 6.18 -6.05
C LEU A 175 -4.50 6.15 -7.54
N LEU A 176 -4.62 7.27 -8.25
CA LEU A 176 -4.10 7.40 -9.62
C LEU A 176 -2.57 7.25 -9.64
N GLU A 177 -1.86 7.94 -8.75
CA GLU A 177 -0.40 7.80 -8.64
C GLU A 177 0.01 6.36 -8.28
N ASP A 178 -0.72 5.71 -7.36
CA ASP A 178 -0.51 4.32 -6.97
C ASP A 178 -0.82 3.33 -8.09
N ALA A 179 -1.79 3.65 -8.97
CA ALA A 179 -2.07 2.91 -10.20
C ALA A 179 -1.04 3.17 -11.32
N GLY A 180 -0.09 4.10 -11.11
CA GLY A 180 1.03 4.37 -12.02
C GLY A 180 0.86 5.57 -12.94
N PHE A 181 -0.16 6.41 -12.73
CA PHE A 181 -0.31 7.66 -13.48
C PHE A 181 0.67 8.71 -12.94
N ASP A 182 1.47 9.31 -13.83
CA ASP A 182 2.40 10.39 -13.45
C ASP A 182 1.65 11.73 -13.37
N LEU A 183 1.31 12.12 -12.14
CA LEU A 183 0.61 13.37 -11.85
C LEU A 183 1.55 14.51 -11.43
N ARG A 184 2.83 14.50 -11.86
CA ARG A 184 3.91 15.47 -11.51
C ARG A 184 3.40 16.69 -10.75
N GLN A 185 3.61 16.70 -9.44
CA GLN A 185 3.20 17.80 -8.60
C GLN A 185 4.16 18.96 -8.85
N GLY A 186 3.64 20.05 -9.40
CA GLY A 186 4.36 21.32 -9.42
C GLY A 186 4.37 21.93 -8.02
N ARG A 187 5.01 23.09 -7.88
CA ARG A 187 5.01 23.88 -6.62
C ARG A 187 3.61 24.26 -6.11
N ARG A 188 2.58 24.15 -6.96
CA ARG A 188 1.15 24.44 -6.66
C ARG A 188 0.27 23.20 -6.56
N GLY A 189 0.85 21.99 -6.53
CA GLY A 189 0.11 20.72 -6.58
C GLY A 189 -0.01 20.15 -8.01
N ALA A 190 -0.81 19.10 -8.16
CA ALA A 190 -1.04 18.44 -9.44
C ALA A 190 -1.96 19.28 -10.35
N ASP A 191 -1.66 19.31 -11.65
CA ASP A 191 -2.44 20.01 -12.67
C ASP A 191 -3.85 19.37 -12.81
N PRO A 192 -4.94 20.12 -12.58
CA PRO A 192 -6.30 19.61 -12.72
C PRO A 192 -6.61 18.98 -14.09
N ARG A 193 -5.99 19.49 -15.17
CA ARG A 193 -6.19 18.94 -16.52
C ARG A 193 -5.58 17.55 -16.65
N ARG A 194 -4.38 17.35 -16.09
CA ARG A 194 -3.72 16.04 -16.07
C ARG A 194 -4.48 15.03 -15.23
N ILE A 195 -5.02 15.45 -14.09
CA ILE A 195 -5.88 14.59 -13.26
C ILE A 195 -7.12 14.15 -14.07
N ALA A 196 -7.79 15.08 -14.75
CA ALA A 196 -8.96 14.75 -15.58
C ALA A 196 -8.61 13.79 -16.72
N GLN A 197 -7.48 13.99 -17.40
CA GLN A 197 -6.97 13.09 -18.44
C GLN A 197 -6.66 11.69 -17.90
N ALA A 198 -5.99 11.60 -16.75
CA ALA A 198 -5.69 10.33 -16.10
C ALA A 198 -6.96 9.58 -15.69
N ILE A 199 -7.98 10.28 -15.18
CA ILE A 199 -9.29 9.70 -14.88
C ILE A 199 -9.96 9.18 -16.15
N ALA A 200 -9.98 9.96 -17.23
CA ALA A 200 -10.59 9.54 -18.49
C ALA A 200 -9.89 8.30 -19.08
N GLN A 201 -8.55 8.30 -19.09
CA GLN A 201 -7.74 7.17 -19.53
C GLN A 201 -8.00 5.93 -18.66
N PHE A 202 -8.05 6.09 -17.33
CA PHE A 202 -8.34 4.98 -16.43
C PHE A 202 -9.74 4.42 -16.65
N ARG A 203 -10.76 5.26 -16.79
CA ARG A 203 -12.15 4.81 -17.04
C ARG A 203 -12.25 3.99 -18.33
N SER A 204 -11.55 4.42 -19.38
CA SER A 204 -11.47 3.67 -20.64
C SER A 204 -10.74 2.34 -20.49
N THR A 205 -9.53 2.35 -19.93
CA THR A 205 -8.71 1.12 -19.79
C THR A 205 -9.30 0.10 -18.81
N ALA A 206 -10.02 0.56 -17.78
CA ALA A 206 -10.72 -0.30 -16.83
C ALA A 206 -12.14 -0.69 -17.29
N ASN A 207 -12.57 -0.28 -18.50
CA ASN A 207 -13.91 -0.51 -19.04
C ASN A 207 -15.04 -0.14 -18.06
N LEU A 208 -14.90 1.00 -17.38
CA LEU A 208 -15.93 1.48 -16.46
C LEU A 208 -17.15 1.98 -17.22
N ALA A 209 -18.34 1.70 -16.69
CA ALA A 209 -19.59 2.21 -17.25
C ALA A 209 -19.54 3.76 -17.38
N PRO A 210 -20.14 4.35 -18.42
CA PRO A 210 -20.15 5.81 -18.60
C PRO A 210 -20.70 6.57 -17.39
N ASN A 211 -21.72 6.01 -16.74
CA ASN A 211 -22.37 6.55 -15.54
C ASN A 211 -21.76 6.04 -14.21
N ALA A 212 -20.59 5.40 -14.24
CA ALA A 212 -19.95 4.90 -13.04
C ALA A 212 -19.73 6.04 -12.02
N SER A 213 -20.18 5.80 -10.79
CA SER A 213 -20.03 6.71 -9.66
C SER A 213 -18.56 6.88 -9.28
N GLU A 214 -18.27 7.96 -8.55
CA GLU A 214 -16.93 8.19 -8.01
C GLU A 214 -16.49 7.06 -7.05
N ASN A 215 -17.42 6.47 -6.30
CA ASN A 215 -17.12 5.31 -5.45
C ASN A 215 -16.66 4.10 -6.27
N GLN A 216 -17.31 3.82 -7.41
CA GLN A 216 -16.90 2.74 -8.31
C GLN A 216 -15.53 3.03 -8.95
N LEU A 217 -15.25 4.30 -9.28
CA LEU A 217 -13.93 4.72 -9.77
C LEU A 217 -12.85 4.49 -8.72
N ILE A 218 -13.07 4.91 -7.47
CA ILE A 218 -12.14 4.69 -6.35
C ILE A 218 -11.89 3.19 -6.12
N ASP A 219 -12.94 2.37 -6.16
CA ASP A 219 -12.83 0.92 -5.98
C ASP A 219 -11.99 0.27 -7.10
N ALA A 220 -12.25 0.66 -8.35
CA ALA A 220 -11.51 0.17 -9.50
C ALA A 220 -10.03 0.61 -9.45
N LEU A 221 -9.77 1.87 -9.08
CA LEU A 221 -8.40 2.38 -8.93
C LEU A 221 -7.65 1.67 -7.82
N GLU A 222 -8.27 1.41 -6.66
CA GLU A 222 -7.63 0.63 -5.60
C GLU A 222 -7.29 -0.78 -6.08
N ALA A 223 -8.20 -1.45 -6.80
CA ALA A 223 -7.93 -2.78 -7.35
C ALA A 223 -6.76 -2.75 -8.36
N ALA A 224 -6.70 -1.73 -9.22
CA ALA A 224 -5.59 -1.54 -10.16
C ALA A 224 -4.26 -1.26 -9.43
N ALA A 225 -4.26 -0.36 -8.45
CA ALA A 225 -3.11 -0.04 -7.61
C ALA A 225 -2.61 -1.28 -6.84
N ARG A 226 -3.52 -2.10 -6.28
CA ARG A 226 -3.19 -3.36 -5.61
C ARG A 226 -2.50 -4.34 -6.56
N ARG A 227 -3.05 -4.55 -7.77
CA ARG A 227 -2.40 -5.41 -8.79
C ARG A 227 -1.01 -4.90 -9.16
N ARG A 228 -0.88 -3.59 -9.40
CA ARG A 228 0.41 -2.95 -9.70
C ARG A 228 1.41 -3.13 -8.55
N SER A 229 0.96 -2.99 -7.31
CA SER A 229 1.82 -3.14 -6.12
C SER A 229 2.46 -4.52 -6.00
N GLN A 230 1.81 -5.55 -6.56
CA GLN A 230 2.31 -6.93 -6.61
C GLN A 230 3.29 -7.17 -7.77
N GLN A 231 3.21 -6.36 -8.82
CA GLN A 231 4.03 -6.50 -10.04
C GLN A 231 5.29 -5.63 -10.03
N VAL A 232 5.35 -4.64 -9.15
CA VAL A 232 6.37 -3.58 -9.16
C VAL A 232 7.10 -3.51 -7.83
N GLY A 233 8.41 -3.30 -7.88
CA GLY A 233 9.26 -3.08 -6.71
C GLY A 233 9.73 -4.36 -6.03
N LEU A 234 10.37 -4.21 -4.88
CA LEU A 234 11.03 -5.31 -4.16
C LEU A 234 10.23 -5.65 -2.92
N THR A 235 9.81 -6.92 -2.81
CA THR A 235 9.13 -7.45 -1.64
C THR A 235 9.96 -8.54 -1.00
N LEU A 236 10.14 -8.46 0.31
CA LEU A 236 10.82 -9.47 1.11
C LEU A 236 9.78 -10.24 1.92
N CYS A 237 9.80 -11.56 1.84
CA CYS A 237 8.84 -12.45 2.50
C CYS A 237 9.57 -13.43 3.41
N ASN A 238 9.11 -13.54 4.65
CA ASN A 238 9.58 -14.53 5.60
C ASN A 238 8.76 -15.81 5.45
N ARG A 239 9.38 -16.88 4.96
CA ARG A 239 8.79 -18.23 4.89
C ARG A 239 9.33 -19.16 5.97
N THR A 240 10.04 -18.61 6.94
CA THR A 240 10.58 -19.33 8.10
C THR A 240 9.61 -19.30 9.27
N ASN A 241 9.86 -20.15 10.26
CA ASN A 241 9.08 -20.19 11.51
C ASN A 241 9.60 -19.20 12.58
N SER A 242 10.69 -18.50 12.30
CA SER A 242 11.30 -17.52 13.21
C SER A 242 11.14 -16.10 12.67
N ARG A 243 11.30 -15.11 13.53
CA ARG A 243 11.27 -13.70 13.12
C ARG A 243 12.54 -13.34 12.36
N LEU A 244 12.40 -12.59 11.27
CA LEU A 244 13.54 -12.06 10.51
C LEU A 244 13.67 -10.54 10.68
N TRP A 245 14.92 -10.08 10.82
CA TRP A 245 15.32 -8.69 10.66
C TRP A 245 15.96 -8.51 9.30
N THR A 246 15.36 -7.67 8.45
CA THR A 246 15.75 -7.53 7.06
C THR A 246 16.14 -6.09 6.71
N ALA A 247 17.08 -5.97 5.78
CA ALA A 247 17.53 -4.71 5.22
C ALA A 247 17.78 -4.86 3.70
N ILE A 248 17.83 -3.75 2.98
CA ILE A 248 18.18 -3.73 1.56
C ILE A 248 19.27 -2.71 1.28
N ALA A 249 20.01 -2.92 0.21
CA ALA A 249 20.86 -1.88 -0.38
C ALA A 249 20.68 -1.81 -1.90
N ARG A 250 20.85 -0.60 -2.44
CA ARG A 250 20.61 -0.28 -3.85
C ARG A 250 21.46 0.92 -4.28
N ARG A 251 21.59 1.15 -5.59
CA ARG A 251 22.15 2.42 -6.06
C ARG A 251 21.15 3.57 -5.87
N ARG A 252 21.63 4.76 -5.56
CA ARG A 252 20.83 5.98 -5.47
C ARG A 252 21.68 7.17 -5.94
N GLY A 253 21.31 7.76 -7.07
CA GLY A 253 22.18 8.71 -7.76
C GLY A 253 23.48 8.03 -8.16
N GLU A 254 24.61 8.67 -7.87
CA GLU A 254 25.95 8.12 -8.11
C GLU A 254 26.44 7.19 -6.99
N GLY A 255 25.73 7.14 -5.85
CA GLY A 255 26.17 6.41 -4.66
C GLY A 255 25.35 5.16 -4.35
N TRP A 256 25.69 4.55 -3.21
CA TRP A 256 24.96 3.45 -2.60
C TRP A 256 24.05 3.96 -1.48
N GLU A 257 22.91 3.29 -1.28
CA GLU A 257 22.02 3.51 -0.15
C GLU A 257 21.67 2.15 0.48
N SER A 258 21.91 1.99 1.78
CA SER A 258 21.39 0.88 2.58
C SER A 258 20.27 1.36 3.50
N ARG A 259 19.23 0.55 3.69
CA ARG A 259 18.05 0.89 4.50
C ARG A 259 17.57 -0.33 5.29
N GLY A 260 17.04 -0.08 6.48
CA GLY A 260 16.51 -1.10 7.38
C GLY A 260 16.05 -0.47 8.69
N TRP A 261 15.78 -1.20 9.77
CA TRP A 261 15.41 -2.62 9.78
C TRP A 261 13.91 -2.78 9.52
N TRP A 262 13.56 -3.78 8.72
CA TRP A 262 12.20 -4.29 8.63
C TRP A 262 12.10 -5.63 9.36
N SER A 263 11.22 -5.67 10.35
CA SER A 263 10.87 -6.88 11.08
C SER A 263 9.81 -7.66 10.31
N LEU A 264 10.06 -8.95 10.06
CA LEU A 264 9.11 -9.87 9.46
C LEU A 264 8.82 -11.03 10.41
N ASN A 265 7.58 -11.10 10.89
CA ASN A 265 7.09 -12.30 11.60
C ASN A 265 7.00 -13.50 10.62
N PRO A 266 6.91 -14.74 11.12
CA PRO A 266 6.66 -15.92 10.29
C PRO A 266 5.51 -15.71 9.32
N GLY A 267 5.70 -16.04 8.04
CA GLY A 267 4.74 -15.81 6.96
C GLY A 267 4.58 -14.36 6.50
N GLY A 268 5.19 -13.39 7.19
CA GLY A 268 5.05 -11.96 6.92
C GLY A 268 5.85 -11.49 5.69
N CYS A 269 5.29 -10.54 4.94
CA CYS A 269 5.95 -9.89 3.82
C CYS A 269 6.01 -8.36 3.99
N VAL A 270 7.06 -7.73 3.45
CA VAL A 270 7.21 -6.28 3.39
C VAL A 270 7.71 -5.83 2.03
N ARG A 271 7.06 -4.80 1.47
CA ARG A 271 7.51 -4.13 0.26
C ARG A 271 8.54 -3.08 0.64
N THR A 272 9.81 -3.34 0.34
CA THR A 272 10.96 -2.47 0.68
C THR A 272 11.22 -1.41 -0.39
N ILE A 273 10.86 -1.71 -1.64
CA ILE A 273 10.87 -0.76 -2.76
C ILE A 273 9.49 -0.78 -3.40
N ASP A 274 8.88 0.39 -3.59
CA ASP A 274 7.52 0.56 -4.12
C ASP A 274 7.46 1.12 -5.54
N GLU A 275 8.62 1.26 -6.17
CA GLU A 275 8.84 1.75 -7.54
C GLU A 275 9.37 0.63 -8.43
N ASN A 276 9.38 0.86 -9.75
CA ASN A 276 9.98 -0.07 -10.71
C ASN A 276 11.45 -0.30 -10.36
N LEU A 277 11.86 -1.56 -10.39
CA LEU A 277 13.26 -1.93 -10.22
C LEU A 277 14.03 -1.57 -11.50
N MET A 278 14.86 -0.53 -11.43
CA MET A 278 15.63 -0.02 -12.57
C MET A 278 17.06 -0.55 -12.61
N GLN A 279 17.53 -1.19 -11.54
CA GLN A 279 18.88 -1.73 -11.45
C GLN A 279 18.88 -3.22 -11.77
N GLU A 280 19.99 -3.71 -12.32
CA GLU A 280 20.17 -5.15 -12.54
C GLU A 280 20.35 -5.90 -11.23
N LEU A 281 21.03 -5.29 -10.26
CA LEU A 281 21.34 -5.87 -8.96
C LEU A 281 20.80 -4.99 -7.83
N TYR A 282 20.12 -5.64 -6.90
CA TYR A 282 19.82 -5.13 -5.57
C TYR A 282 20.49 -6.02 -4.53
N TYR A 283 20.55 -5.58 -3.29
CA TYR A 283 21.22 -6.30 -2.23
C TYR A 283 20.25 -6.47 -1.06
N VAL A 284 20.22 -7.65 -0.46
CA VAL A 284 19.35 -7.96 0.67
C VAL A 284 20.16 -8.52 1.83
N HIS A 285 19.78 -8.13 3.03
CA HIS A 285 20.27 -8.72 4.26
C HIS A 285 19.08 -9.29 5.03
N ALA A 286 19.27 -10.47 5.62
CA ALA A 286 18.32 -11.05 6.57
C ALA A 286 19.08 -11.74 7.70
N ALA A 287 18.67 -11.44 8.93
CA ALA A 287 19.11 -12.12 10.14
C ALA A 287 17.89 -12.77 10.82
N MET A 288 17.96 -14.08 11.03
CA MET A 288 16.93 -14.85 11.73
C MET A 288 17.17 -14.80 13.23
N GLU A 289 16.17 -14.39 13.99
CA GLU A 289 16.20 -14.34 15.44
C GLU A 289 15.99 -15.76 16.01
N THR A 290 16.96 -16.27 16.77
CA THR A 290 16.88 -17.55 17.49
C THR A 290 17.38 -17.40 18.92
N SER A 291 17.07 -18.37 19.79
CA SER A 291 17.52 -18.38 21.19
C SER A 291 19.04 -18.51 21.34
N GLU A 292 19.72 -19.10 20.35
CA GLU A 292 21.16 -19.34 20.34
C GLU A 292 21.95 -18.19 19.69
N GLY A 293 21.24 -17.15 19.22
CA GLY A 293 21.82 -16.01 18.51
C GLY A 293 21.26 -15.85 17.09
N PRO A 294 21.63 -14.76 16.39
CA PRO A 294 21.17 -14.53 15.03
C PRO A 294 21.82 -15.52 14.04
N ARG A 295 21.00 -16.09 13.14
CA ARG A 295 21.48 -16.86 11.98
C ARG A 295 21.46 -15.97 10.74
N LEU A 296 22.52 -16.00 9.92
CA LEU A 296 22.70 -15.11 8.75
C LEU A 296 22.54 -15.89 7.43
N LEU A 297 22.27 -15.18 6.33
CA LEU A 297 22.13 -15.79 4.99
C LEU A 297 23.43 -16.45 4.50
N ALA A 298 23.37 -17.72 4.12
CA ALA A 298 24.53 -18.52 3.68
C ALA A 298 25.10 -18.12 2.31
N ALA A 299 24.30 -17.44 1.48
CA ALA A 299 24.66 -17.06 0.11
C ALA A 299 25.86 -16.09 0.02
N GLY A 300 26.33 -15.56 1.15
CA GLY A 300 27.38 -14.56 1.19
C GLY A 300 26.87 -13.20 0.75
N GLY A 301 27.76 -12.21 0.73
CA GLY A 301 27.35 -10.87 0.35
C GLY A 301 28.46 -9.84 0.32
N GLU A 302 28.05 -8.65 -0.06
CA GLU A 302 28.88 -7.46 -0.14
C GLU A 302 28.66 -6.58 1.09
N ALA A 303 29.72 -5.92 1.57
CA ALA A 303 29.66 -5.10 2.79
C ALA A 303 28.87 -3.80 2.58
N PHE A 304 27.92 -3.52 3.47
CA PHE A 304 27.21 -2.25 3.57
C PHE A 304 27.09 -1.80 5.03
N CYS A 305 26.97 -0.50 5.22
CA CYS A 305 26.76 0.08 6.54
C CYS A 305 25.32 -0.16 7.03
N THR A 306 25.18 -0.45 8.31
CA THR A 306 23.92 -0.65 9.03
C THR A 306 23.99 0.06 10.39
N SER A 307 22.89 0.07 11.14
CA SER A 307 22.83 0.65 12.49
C SER A 307 21.96 -0.22 13.37
N GLY A 308 22.15 -0.19 14.70
CA GLY A 308 21.30 -0.91 15.65
C GLY A 308 19.82 -0.50 15.67
N ALA A 309 19.45 0.63 15.05
CA ALA A 309 18.07 1.11 14.93
C ALA A 309 17.64 1.22 13.45
N ARG A 310 16.39 1.65 13.18
CA ARG A 310 15.96 1.93 11.80
C ARG A 310 16.83 3.01 11.15
N PHE A 311 17.31 2.74 9.94
CA PHE A 311 18.33 3.50 9.25
C PHE A 311 18.03 3.68 7.75
N ALA A 312 18.63 4.73 7.19
CA ALA A 312 18.81 4.95 5.76
C ALA A 312 20.16 5.65 5.58
N ILE A 313 21.18 4.90 5.16
CA ILE A 313 22.57 5.34 5.13
C ILE A 313 23.01 5.49 3.67
N LEU A 314 23.60 6.62 3.35
CA LEU A 314 24.25 6.87 2.06
C LEU A 314 25.73 6.47 2.13
N GLY A 315 26.22 5.84 1.07
CA GLY A 315 27.55 5.26 1.01
C GLY A 315 27.66 3.94 1.78
N ARG A 316 28.71 3.18 1.45
CA ARG A 316 28.97 1.85 2.03
C ARG A 316 30.39 1.69 2.58
N GLU A 317 31.16 2.77 2.56
CA GLU A 317 32.56 2.81 2.94
C GLU A 317 32.72 3.42 4.34
N ASN A 318 33.81 3.04 5.02
CA ASN A 318 34.23 3.56 6.32
C ASN A 318 33.10 3.52 7.36
N CYS A 319 32.35 2.41 7.43
CA CYS A 319 31.17 2.29 8.29
C CYS A 319 31.52 2.58 9.76
N GLU A 320 32.57 1.94 10.29
CA GLU A 320 33.00 2.11 11.68
C GLU A 320 33.41 3.55 12.00
N ALA A 321 34.21 4.20 11.13
CA ALA A 321 34.60 5.60 11.30
C ALA A 321 33.41 6.57 11.26
N ARG A 322 32.27 6.12 10.73
CA ARG A 322 30.99 6.84 10.66
C ARG A 322 30.00 6.36 11.73
N TYR A 323 30.44 5.55 12.70
CA TYR A 323 29.65 4.98 13.79
C TYR A 323 28.51 4.07 13.32
N TYR A 324 28.75 3.35 12.23
CA TYR A 324 27.87 2.32 11.68
C TYR A 324 28.51 0.93 11.77
N ASP A 325 27.67 -0.09 11.81
CA ASP A 325 28.08 -1.48 11.76
C ASP A 325 28.24 -1.94 10.31
N GLU A 326 29.25 -2.74 10.00
CA GLU A 326 29.41 -3.35 8.69
C GLU A 326 28.72 -4.72 8.64
N GLN A 327 27.82 -4.92 7.67
CA GLN A 327 27.15 -6.20 7.46
C GLN A 327 27.14 -6.60 5.99
N LEU A 328 27.09 -7.91 5.72
CA LEU A 328 27.07 -8.44 4.37
C LEU A 328 25.64 -8.54 3.83
N PHE A 329 25.44 -8.09 2.59
CA PHE A 329 24.18 -8.15 1.88
C PHE A 329 24.34 -9.02 0.62
N THR A 330 23.46 -10.01 0.47
CA THR A 330 23.44 -10.93 -0.68
C THR A 330 22.92 -10.21 -1.93
N PRO A 331 23.64 -10.28 -3.07
CA PRO A 331 23.17 -9.72 -4.33
C PRO A 331 21.98 -10.51 -4.89
N ILE A 332 20.97 -9.80 -5.39
CA ILE A 332 19.79 -10.33 -6.04
C ILE A 332 19.62 -9.69 -7.42
N GLY A 333 19.55 -10.53 -8.45
CA GLY A 333 19.35 -10.09 -9.84
C GLY A 333 17.87 -9.85 -10.17
N THR A 334 17.53 -8.70 -10.75
CA THR A 334 16.16 -8.39 -11.19
C THR A 334 15.79 -9.10 -12.47
N ARG A 335 16.78 -9.39 -13.33
CA ARG A 335 16.61 -9.98 -14.67
C ARG A 335 15.66 -9.16 -15.55
N GLY A 336 15.74 -7.83 -15.46
CA GLY A 336 14.91 -6.90 -16.23
C GLY A 336 13.44 -6.81 -15.78
N ARG A 337 13.06 -7.47 -14.68
CA ARG A 337 11.68 -7.42 -14.16
C ARG A 337 11.44 -6.13 -13.36
N PRO A 338 10.29 -5.45 -13.55
CA PRO A 338 9.96 -4.23 -12.82
C PRO A 338 9.65 -4.48 -11.33
N GLY A 339 9.43 -5.74 -10.93
CA GLY A 339 9.24 -6.15 -9.56
C GLY A 339 9.77 -7.55 -9.27
N LEU A 340 10.07 -7.79 -8.01
CA LEU A 340 10.69 -9.00 -7.50
C LEU A 340 10.17 -9.31 -6.09
N ILE A 341 9.88 -10.58 -5.84
CA ILE A 341 9.60 -11.11 -4.50
C ILE A 341 10.75 -12.02 -4.12
N VAL A 342 11.33 -11.81 -2.94
CA VAL A 342 12.39 -12.63 -2.36
C VAL A 342 11.83 -13.34 -1.14
N ASP A 343 11.75 -14.67 -1.23
CA ASP A 343 11.35 -15.52 -0.12
C ASP A 343 12.58 -16.00 0.65
N PHE A 344 12.57 -15.81 1.97
CA PHE A 344 13.55 -16.34 2.90
C PHE A 344 13.05 -17.65 3.51
N ARG A 345 13.83 -18.72 3.39
CA ARG A 345 13.52 -20.08 3.90
C ARG A 345 14.61 -20.55 4.85
N ASP A 346 14.28 -21.46 5.76
CA ASP A 346 15.17 -21.90 6.85
C ASP A 346 16.50 -22.49 6.33
N GLU A 347 16.51 -23.12 5.17
CA GLU A 347 17.70 -23.76 4.56
C GLU A 347 18.70 -22.74 4.01
N GLN A 348 18.30 -21.47 3.86
CA GLN A 348 19.15 -20.40 3.36
C GLN A 348 19.99 -19.75 4.46
N PHE A 349 19.79 -20.13 5.73
CA PHE A 349 20.47 -19.54 6.88
C PHE A 349 21.54 -20.47 7.45
N LEU A 350 22.72 -19.92 7.71
CA LEU A 350 23.82 -20.63 8.38
C LEU A 350 23.44 -21.04 9.81
N PRO A 351 24.13 -22.01 10.41
CA PRO A 351 24.06 -22.27 11.84
C PRO A 351 24.39 -21.04 12.70
N PRO A 352 23.92 -20.96 13.96
CA PRO A 352 24.24 -19.87 14.87
C PRO A 352 25.76 -19.70 15.05
N GLY A 353 26.24 -18.45 15.06
CA GLY A 353 27.66 -18.13 15.23
C GLY A 353 28.52 -18.21 13.96
N GLU A 354 27.98 -18.72 12.85
CA GLU A 354 28.71 -18.73 11.57
C GLU A 354 28.54 -17.43 10.78
N THR A 355 29.62 -16.98 10.14
CA THR A 355 29.63 -15.75 9.34
C THR A 355 29.56 -16.04 7.85
N PRO A 356 28.73 -15.31 7.09
CA PRO A 356 28.67 -15.46 5.64
C PRO A 356 29.97 -15.07 4.94
N ARG A 357 30.25 -15.70 3.80
CA ARG A 357 31.41 -15.37 2.97
C ARG A 357 31.24 -14.00 2.31
N GLN A 358 32.25 -13.15 2.39
CA GLN A 358 32.26 -11.89 1.67
C GLN A 358 32.48 -12.14 0.18
N LEU A 359 31.54 -11.68 -0.65
CA LEU A 359 31.64 -11.70 -2.10
C LEU A 359 32.32 -10.41 -2.56
N ARG A 360 33.43 -10.52 -3.29
CA ARG A 360 33.86 -9.45 -4.19
C ARG A 360 33.17 -9.71 -5.52
N VAL A 361 32.00 -9.11 -5.75
CA VAL A 361 31.47 -9.02 -7.11
C VAL A 361 32.41 -8.08 -7.84
N MET A 362 33.36 -8.65 -8.59
CA MET A 362 34.27 -7.86 -9.38
C MET A 362 33.47 -7.04 -10.38
N GLN A 363 33.69 -5.73 -10.39
CA GLN A 363 33.33 -4.83 -11.50
C GLN A 363 34.24 -5.17 -12.70
N GLU A 364 34.19 -6.40 -13.20
CA GLU A 364 34.84 -6.76 -14.46
C GLU A 364 33.97 -6.23 -15.59
N ASN A 365 34.19 -4.96 -15.95
CA ASN A 365 34.07 -4.39 -17.31
C ASN A 365 34.19 -2.84 -17.30
N ALA A 366 35.11 -2.27 -16.52
CA ALA A 366 35.40 -0.82 -16.58
C ALA A 366 36.89 -0.47 -16.73
N ALA A 367 37.79 -1.46 -16.82
CA ALA A 367 39.22 -1.20 -16.94
C ALA A 367 39.86 -2.04 -18.05
N ARG A 368 39.52 -1.75 -19.30
CA ARG A 368 40.47 -1.94 -20.40
C ARG A 368 40.44 -0.75 -21.33
N ALA A 369 40.94 0.38 -20.82
CA ALA A 369 41.50 1.40 -21.68
C ALA A 369 42.80 0.83 -22.32
N PRO A 370 43.07 1.06 -23.61
CA PRO A 370 44.32 0.63 -24.22
C PRO A 370 45.46 1.50 -23.69
N GLN A 371 46.48 0.87 -23.11
CA GLN A 371 47.72 1.57 -22.79
C GLN A 371 48.55 1.75 -24.08
N PRO A 372 49.11 2.94 -24.33
CA PRO A 372 50.01 3.16 -25.44
C PRO A 372 51.44 2.72 -25.06
N GLY A 373 52.04 1.90 -25.92
CA GLY A 373 53.50 1.79 -26.07
C GLY A 373 54.25 0.95 -25.03
N ALA A 374 54.55 -0.30 -25.37
CA ALA A 374 55.79 -0.95 -24.96
C ALA A 374 56.19 -1.97 -26.04
N GLU A 375 57.25 -1.65 -26.77
CA GLU A 375 57.88 -2.54 -27.73
C GLU A 375 58.54 -3.75 -27.04
N GLY A 376 58.45 -4.90 -27.71
CA GLY A 376 59.45 -5.95 -27.67
C GLY A 376 59.19 -7.15 -26.75
N ARG A 377 58.78 -8.29 -27.33
CA ARG A 377 59.71 -9.41 -27.59
C ARG A 377 59.00 -10.61 -28.25
N ARG A 378 59.72 -11.12 -29.24
CA ARG A 378 59.63 -12.29 -30.12
C ARG A 378 59.23 -13.63 -29.44
N GLY A 379 58.47 -14.46 -30.19
CA GLY A 379 58.27 -15.91 -30.00
C GLY A 379 56.83 -16.29 -29.65
N LEU A 380 56.10 -17.18 -30.30
CA LEU A 380 56.40 -18.22 -31.30
C LEU A 380 55.16 -18.36 -32.22
N ASP A 381 55.38 -18.46 -33.53
CA ASP A 381 54.35 -18.81 -34.51
C ASP A 381 53.89 -20.27 -34.34
N PRO A 382 52.65 -20.58 -34.77
CA PRO A 382 52.44 -21.82 -35.50
C PRO A 382 51.83 -21.60 -36.89
N GLU A 383 52.45 -22.32 -37.82
CA GLU A 383 52.08 -22.80 -39.16
C GLU A 383 50.94 -22.15 -39.96
N THR A 384 51.37 -21.74 -41.16
CA THR A 384 50.67 -21.36 -42.38
C THR A 384 49.56 -22.32 -42.82
N ALA A 385 48.49 -21.74 -43.38
CA ALA A 385 47.71 -22.35 -44.46
C ALA A 385 47.58 -21.36 -45.64
N PRO A 386 47.59 -21.81 -46.90
CA PRO A 386 47.89 -20.98 -48.06
C PRO A 386 46.67 -20.23 -48.61
N THR A 387 46.89 -18.96 -48.92
CA THR A 387 46.01 -18.10 -49.71
C THR A 387 45.99 -18.57 -51.17
N GLN A 388 44.81 -18.80 -51.74
CA GLN A 388 44.65 -18.94 -53.19
C GLN A 388 44.30 -17.59 -53.82
N ASP A 389 45.04 -17.30 -54.88
CA ASP A 389 45.04 -16.05 -55.64
C ASP A 389 43.73 -15.74 -56.35
N ARG A 390 43.48 -14.45 -56.43
CA ARG A 390 42.47 -13.78 -57.24
C ARG A 390 43.06 -13.52 -58.62
N PRO A 391 42.35 -13.73 -59.74
CA PRO A 391 42.69 -13.08 -61.00
C PRO A 391 41.86 -11.81 -61.20
N SER A 392 42.55 -10.85 -61.80
CA SER A 392 42.17 -9.47 -62.08
C SER A 392 41.04 -9.32 -63.10
N ALA A 393 40.33 -8.19 -62.98
CA ALA A 393 39.43 -7.65 -63.99
C ALA A 393 40.16 -7.33 -65.31
N PRO A 394 39.39 -7.21 -66.39
CA PRO A 394 39.34 -5.96 -67.14
C PRO A 394 38.06 -5.15 -66.86
#